data_AF-G8SCD8-F1
#
_entry.id   AF-G8SCD8-F1
#
_cell.length_a   1.000
_cell.length_b   1.000
_cell.length_c   1.000
_cell.angle_alpha   90.00
_cell.angle_beta   90.00
_cell.angle_gamma   90.00
#
_symmetry.space_group_name_H-M   'P 1'
#
loop_
_entity.id
_entity.type
_entity.pdbx_description
1 polymer ?
#
loop_
_entity_poly.entity_id
_entity_poly.type
_entity_poly.pdbx_seq_one_letter_code
_entity_poly.pdbx_strand_id
1 'polypeptide(L)'
;MITRLLLLGSAILTLGVAACDDGSVEGPYLKSIEIRGHERATIYYSQAVYVGPSTPGLLAAVSAPEMTTSAGPASLSIDPWEFVGSGSGKAADGTDCRVHFERLVKGGDPNVPHWEPTAEQRRKQATGELEIVRVSAGCPFKP
;
A
#
# COMPACT_ATOMS: atom_id res chain seq x y z
N MET A 1 -40.44 57.32 -15.80
CA MET A 1 -40.59 56.22 -16.81
C MET A 1 -39.50 55.21 -16.58
N ILE A 2 -39.87 53.93 -16.47
CA ILE A 2 -39.01 52.77 -16.19
C ILE A 2 -38.76 52.05 -17.52
N THR A 3 -37.49 51.73 -17.83
CA THR A 3 -37.09 50.71 -18.82
C THR A 3 -35.67 50.27 -18.45
N ARG A 4 -35.42 49.24 -17.63
CA ARG A 4 -35.39 47.77 -17.85
C ARG A 4 -34.44 47.27 -18.96
N LEU A 5 -33.57 46.33 -18.51
CA LEU A 5 -32.81 45.27 -19.23
C LEU A 5 -31.53 45.74 -19.97
N LEU A 6 -30.39 45.04 -19.95
CA LEU A 6 -30.08 43.62 -19.70
C LEU A 6 -28.65 43.47 -19.14
N LEU A 7 -28.50 42.68 -18.06
CA LEU A 7 -27.23 42.08 -17.67
C LEU A 7 -26.87 40.99 -18.71
N LEU A 8 -25.74 41.13 -19.38
CA LEU A 8 -25.09 40.02 -20.08
C LEU A 8 -23.79 39.70 -19.36
N GLY A 9 -23.85 38.63 -18.57
CA GLY A 9 -22.71 38.02 -17.92
C GLY A 9 -21.75 37.45 -18.96
N SER A 10 -20.47 37.77 -18.79
CA SER A 10 -19.39 36.96 -19.34
C SER A 10 -18.87 36.11 -18.18
N ALA A 11 -19.52 34.96 -17.98
CA ALA A 11 -18.97 33.92 -17.14
C ALA A 11 -17.72 33.38 -17.83
N ILE A 12 -16.57 33.64 -17.21
CA ILE A 12 -15.27 33.12 -17.59
C ILE A 12 -15.32 31.60 -17.35
N LEU A 13 -15.64 30.84 -18.40
CA LEU A 13 -15.43 29.40 -18.46
C LEU A 13 -14.01 29.16 -18.96
N THR A 14 -13.02 29.46 -18.12
CA THR A 14 -11.76 28.74 -18.21
C THR A 14 -12.07 27.31 -17.79
N LEU A 15 -12.37 26.48 -18.78
CA LEU A 15 -12.22 25.03 -18.70
C LEU A 15 -10.75 24.79 -18.36
N GLY A 16 -10.45 24.83 -17.07
CA GLY A 16 -9.33 24.10 -16.52
C GLY A 16 -9.60 22.66 -16.92
N VAL A 17 -8.95 22.24 -17.99
CA VAL A 17 -8.54 20.86 -18.16
C VAL A 17 -7.81 20.54 -16.88
N ALA A 18 -8.55 20.02 -15.90
CA ALA A 18 -7.99 19.25 -14.83
C ALA A 18 -7.13 18.24 -15.57
N ALA A 19 -5.82 18.41 -15.47
CA ALA A 19 -4.90 17.38 -15.84
C ALA A 19 -5.46 16.12 -15.18
N CYS A 20 -5.88 15.16 -16.00
CA CYS A 20 -6.06 13.80 -15.54
C CYS A 20 -4.69 13.37 -15.04
N ASP A 21 -4.40 13.67 -13.78
CA ASP A 21 -3.43 12.92 -13.02
C ASP A 21 -4.02 11.51 -13.01
N ASP A 22 -3.59 10.67 -13.97
CA ASP A 22 -3.54 9.21 -13.79
C ASP A 22 -2.50 8.87 -12.68
N GLY A 23 -2.45 9.68 -11.62
CA GLY A 23 -1.73 9.45 -10.41
C GLY A 23 -2.49 8.38 -9.65
N SER A 24 -2.22 7.14 -10.01
CA SER A 24 -2.65 5.93 -9.30
C SER A 24 -2.63 6.19 -7.79
N VAL A 25 -3.69 5.92 -7.01
CA VAL A 25 -3.71 6.34 -5.59
C VAL A 25 -2.96 5.37 -4.67
N GLU A 26 -2.50 4.23 -5.21
CA GLU A 26 -1.81 3.16 -4.50
C GLU A 26 -0.54 3.63 -3.81
N GLY A 27 0.28 4.46 -4.44
CA GLY A 27 1.55 4.92 -3.89
C GLY A 27 1.38 5.81 -2.67
N PRO A 28 0.55 6.88 -2.76
CA PRO A 28 0.14 7.67 -1.60
C PRO A 28 -0.49 6.83 -0.50
N TYR A 29 -1.38 5.90 -0.86
CA TYR A 29 -2.03 5.05 0.13
C TYR A 29 -1.05 4.10 0.81
N LEU A 30 -0.19 3.42 0.06
CA LEU A 30 0.88 2.57 0.58
C LEU A 30 1.86 3.36 1.46
N LYS A 31 2.08 4.65 1.16
CA LYS A 31 2.88 5.54 2.02
C LYS A 31 2.20 5.87 3.35
N SER A 32 0.87 5.85 3.40
CA SER A 32 0.10 6.05 4.63
C SER A 32 0.02 4.80 5.53
N ILE A 33 0.46 3.64 5.04
CA ILE A 33 0.52 2.42 5.83
C ILE A 33 1.77 2.46 6.71
N GLU A 34 1.55 2.32 8.02
CA GLU A 34 2.60 2.17 9.01
C GLU A 34 2.59 0.74 9.56
N ILE A 35 3.79 0.15 9.73
CA ILE A 35 3.95 -1.14 10.40
C ILE A 35 4.94 -0.95 11.55
N ARG A 36 4.44 -1.03 12.79
CA ARG A 36 5.25 -0.72 13.98
C ARG A 36 6.43 -1.67 14.12
N GLY A 37 7.64 -1.12 14.24
CA GLY A 37 8.86 -1.89 14.55
C GLY A 37 9.56 -2.49 13.33
N HIS A 38 9.19 -2.08 12.12
CA HIS A 38 9.81 -2.55 10.88
C HIS A 38 10.48 -1.42 10.10
N GLU A 39 11.64 -1.71 9.50
CA GLU A 39 12.25 -0.87 8.48
C GLU A 39 11.54 -1.07 7.14
N ARG A 40 11.27 0.02 6.41
CA ARG A 40 10.59 -0.03 5.11
C ARG A 40 11.58 0.21 3.96
N ALA A 41 11.58 -0.69 2.99
CA ALA A 41 12.14 -0.51 1.66
C ALA A 41 11.01 -0.40 0.64
N THR A 42 10.98 0.65 -0.17
CA THR A 42 9.97 0.80 -1.24
C THR A 42 10.50 0.17 -2.52
N ILE A 43 9.70 -0.66 -3.18
CA ILE A 43 10.13 -1.45 -4.34
C ILE A 43 9.49 -0.91 -5.62
N TYR A 44 8.17 -0.86 -5.62
CA TYR A 44 7.34 -0.38 -6.72
C TYR A 44 6.31 0.60 -6.19
N TYR A 45 5.63 1.30 -7.11
CA TYR A 45 4.57 2.25 -6.77
C TYR A 45 3.52 1.66 -5.82
N SER A 46 3.14 0.40 -6.03
CA SER A 46 2.12 -0.32 -5.27
C SER A 46 2.67 -1.33 -4.27
N GLN A 47 4.00 -1.43 -4.09
CA GLN A 47 4.62 -2.45 -3.24
C GLN A 47 5.76 -1.92 -2.37
N ALA A 48 5.75 -2.32 -1.11
CA ALA A 48 6.82 -2.06 -0.15
C ALA A 48 7.18 -3.35 0.60
N VAL A 49 8.45 -3.49 0.97
CA VAL A 49 8.94 -4.54 1.85
C VAL A 49 9.30 -3.96 3.20
N TYR A 50 8.97 -4.73 4.23
CA TYR A 50 9.19 -4.41 5.63
C TYR A 50 10.06 -5.48 6.27
N VAL A 51 10.99 -5.05 7.12
CA VAL A 51 11.98 -5.92 7.75
C VAL A 51 11.96 -5.68 9.26
N GLY A 52 11.72 -6.72 10.07
CA GLY A 52 11.63 -6.60 11.54
C GLY A 52 11.40 -7.94 12.26
N PRO A 53 11.30 -7.99 13.61
CA PRO A 53 11.11 -9.23 14.38
C PRO A 53 9.78 -9.96 14.10
N SER A 54 9.64 -11.23 14.55
CA SER A 54 8.56 -12.15 14.13
C SER A 54 7.10 -11.74 14.47
N THR A 55 6.15 -12.33 13.73
CA THR A 55 4.93 -11.70 13.17
C THR A 55 3.55 -12.01 13.78
N PRO A 56 3.33 -12.65 14.95
CA PRO A 56 1.98 -12.65 15.56
C PRO A 56 1.39 -11.23 15.69
N GLY A 57 2.27 -10.22 15.74
CA GLY A 57 1.92 -8.80 15.76
C GLY A 57 1.76 -8.10 14.42
N LEU A 58 2.08 -8.66 13.25
CA LEU A 58 2.15 -7.83 12.02
C LEU A 58 0.80 -7.29 11.57
N LEU A 59 -0.24 -8.12 11.45
CA LEU A 59 -1.58 -7.61 11.11
C LEU A 59 -2.13 -6.69 12.21
N ALA A 60 -1.80 -6.97 13.48
CA ALA A 60 -2.18 -6.12 14.62
C ALA A 60 -1.33 -4.83 14.73
N ALA A 61 -0.19 -4.75 14.05
CA ALA A 61 0.77 -3.65 14.08
C ALA A 61 0.70 -2.79 12.82
N VAL A 62 -0.10 -3.20 11.82
CA VAL A 62 -0.37 -2.39 10.64
C VAL A 62 -1.47 -1.38 10.96
N SER A 63 -1.22 -0.12 10.64
CA SER A 63 -2.22 0.95 10.70
C SER A 63 -2.22 1.77 9.42
N ALA A 64 -3.42 2.09 8.93
CA ALA A 64 -3.64 3.09 7.89
C ALA A 64 -5.05 3.70 8.06
N PRO A 65 -5.39 4.80 7.36
CA PRO A 65 -6.71 5.42 7.44
C PRO A 65 -7.84 4.44 7.13
N GLU A 66 -8.80 4.32 8.06
CA GLU A 66 -9.96 3.42 7.94
C GLU A 66 -9.60 1.96 7.66
N MET A 67 -8.38 1.54 8.03
CA MET A 67 -7.88 0.21 7.71
C MET A 67 -8.44 -0.85 8.67
N THR A 68 -9.02 -1.89 8.08
CA THR A 68 -9.36 -3.14 8.75
C THR A 68 -8.53 -4.27 8.16
N THR A 69 -7.88 -5.08 9.00
CA THR A 69 -7.07 -6.22 8.57
C THR A 69 -7.70 -7.55 8.97
N SER A 70 -7.53 -8.57 8.15
CA SER A 70 -7.90 -9.96 8.46
C SER A 70 -6.72 -10.87 8.18
N ALA A 71 -6.49 -11.83 9.08
CA ALA A 71 -5.61 -12.95 8.79
C ALA A 71 -6.20 -13.80 7.66
N GLY A 72 -5.32 -14.30 6.81
CA GLY A 72 -5.67 -15.20 5.72
C GLY A 72 -5.28 -16.64 6.03
N PRO A 73 -5.91 -17.63 5.38
CA PRO A 73 -5.35 -18.96 5.39
C PRO A 73 -3.97 -18.94 4.71
N ALA A 74 -2.99 -19.62 5.32
CA ALA A 74 -1.66 -19.86 4.75
C ALA A 74 -1.74 -20.87 3.58
N SER A 75 -2.56 -20.57 2.57
CA SER A 75 -2.88 -21.48 1.47
C SER A 75 -2.56 -20.90 0.10
N LEU A 76 -2.26 -19.60 0.00
CA LEU A 76 -1.77 -18.96 -1.21
C LEU A 76 -0.28 -18.67 -1.03
N SER A 77 0.56 -19.56 -1.54
CA SER A 77 2.01 -19.35 -1.61
C SER A 77 2.40 -19.19 -3.07
N ILE A 78 2.97 -18.04 -3.39
CA ILE A 78 3.65 -17.79 -4.66
C ILE A 78 5.12 -17.72 -4.30
N ASP A 79 5.80 -18.87 -4.34
CA ASP A 79 7.21 -19.00 -4.00
C ASP A 79 8.02 -17.82 -4.59
N PRO A 80 8.75 -17.04 -3.77
CA PRO A 80 9.12 -17.29 -2.36
C PRO A 80 8.24 -16.61 -1.29
N TRP A 81 7.04 -16.17 -1.63
CA TRP A 81 6.15 -15.40 -0.76
C TRP A 81 4.91 -16.21 -0.35
N GLU A 82 4.59 -16.16 0.94
CA GLU A 82 3.43 -16.80 1.54
C GLU A 82 2.41 -15.76 1.99
N PHE A 83 1.17 -15.85 1.52
CA PHE A 83 0.09 -14.97 1.95
C PHE A 83 -0.22 -15.19 3.43
N VAL A 84 -0.23 -14.09 4.20
CA VAL A 84 -0.53 -14.12 5.65
C VAL A 84 -1.78 -13.33 6.01
N GLY A 85 -2.27 -12.47 5.12
CA GLY A 85 -3.52 -11.76 5.34
C GLY A 85 -3.75 -10.63 4.37
N SER A 86 -4.86 -9.93 4.59
CA SER A 86 -5.26 -8.78 3.80
C SER A 86 -5.82 -7.67 4.67
N GLY A 87 -5.99 -6.50 4.09
CA GLY A 87 -6.73 -5.41 4.68
C GLY A 87 -7.47 -4.59 3.64
N SER A 88 -8.41 -3.78 4.11
CA SER A 88 -9.16 -2.82 3.32
C SER A 88 -9.17 -1.48 4.04
N GLY A 89 -9.12 -0.39 3.30
CA GLY A 89 -9.23 0.96 3.84
C GLY A 89 -9.47 1.97 2.73
N LYS A 90 -9.37 3.26 3.06
CA LYS A 90 -9.60 4.35 2.10
C LYS A 90 -8.35 5.20 1.92
N ALA A 91 -8.04 5.51 0.67
CA ALA A 91 -7.06 6.54 0.34
C ALA A 91 -7.57 7.92 0.79
N ALA A 92 -6.66 8.92 0.80
CA ALA A 92 -6.97 10.26 1.28
C ALA A 92 -8.09 10.97 0.48
N ASP A 93 -8.33 10.55 -0.75
CA ASP A 93 -9.39 11.02 -1.63
C ASP A 93 -10.72 10.25 -1.47
N GLY A 94 -10.76 9.26 -0.58
CA GLY A 94 -11.92 8.40 -0.34
C GLY A 94 -11.97 7.12 -1.18
N THR A 95 -11.00 6.90 -2.08
CA THR A 95 -10.94 5.71 -2.94
C THR A 95 -10.75 4.44 -2.12
N ASP A 96 -11.57 3.41 -2.39
CA ASP A 96 -11.45 2.10 -1.74
C ASP A 96 -10.19 1.36 -2.22
N CYS A 97 -9.38 0.95 -1.26
CA CYS A 97 -8.12 0.27 -1.49
C CYS A 97 -8.07 -1.06 -0.72
N ARG A 98 -7.44 -2.07 -1.34
CA ARG A 98 -7.10 -3.32 -0.66
C ARG A 98 -5.60 -3.47 -0.53
N VAL A 99 -5.18 -4.15 0.53
CA VAL A 99 -3.79 -4.48 0.80
C VAL A 99 -3.63 -5.97 1.02
N HIS A 100 -2.57 -6.55 0.49
CA HIS A 100 -2.16 -7.91 0.75
C HIS A 100 -0.85 -7.91 1.52
N PHE A 101 -0.75 -8.79 2.51
CA PHE A 101 0.43 -9.03 3.30
C PHE A 101 0.98 -10.40 2.97
N GLU A 102 2.23 -10.43 2.54
CA GLU A 102 2.91 -11.66 2.12
C GLU A 102 4.25 -11.76 2.85
N ARG A 103 4.49 -12.87 3.52
CA ARG A 103 5.73 -13.14 4.24
C ARG A 103 6.69 -13.89 3.35
N LEU A 104 7.96 -13.50 3.35
CA LEU A 104 9.01 -14.24 2.67
C LEU A 104 9.25 -15.58 3.40
N VAL A 105 9.17 -16.68 2.67
CA VAL A 105 9.46 -18.03 3.19
C VAL A 105 10.92 -18.07 3.69
N LYS A 106 11.17 -18.82 4.77
CA LYS A 106 12.52 -18.96 5.33
C LYS A 106 13.48 -19.51 4.27
N GLY A 107 14.59 -18.79 4.05
CA GLY A 107 15.58 -19.14 3.03
C GLY A 107 15.18 -18.76 1.59
N GLY A 108 14.00 -18.17 1.39
CA GLY A 108 13.59 -17.62 0.10
C GLY A 108 14.38 -16.37 -0.26
N ASP A 109 14.57 -16.15 -1.57
CA ASP A 109 15.14 -14.91 -2.09
C ASP A 109 14.02 -13.89 -2.36
N PRO A 110 14.02 -12.70 -1.72
CA PRO A 110 12.96 -11.73 -1.96
C PRO A 110 12.81 -11.32 -3.43
N ASN A 111 13.87 -11.44 -4.26
CA ASN A 111 13.87 -11.06 -5.68
C ASN A 111 13.26 -9.67 -5.92
N VAL A 112 13.69 -8.71 -5.10
CA VAL A 112 13.18 -7.35 -5.09
C VAL A 112 14.10 -6.47 -5.94
N PRO A 113 13.60 -5.79 -6.98
CA PRO A 113 14.43 -4.90 -7.78
C PRO A 113 15.02 -3.78 -6.93
N HIS A 114 16.31 -3.51 -7.15
CA HIS A 114 17.04 -2.39 -6.54
C HIS A 114 17.12 -2.40 -5.00
N TRP A 115 16.76 -3.52 -4.36
CA TRP A 115 16.93 -3.71 -2.93
C TRP A 115 17.23 -5.18 -2.62
N GLU A 116 18.18 -5.41 -1.72
CA GLU A 116 18.46 -6.73 -1.18
C GLU A 116 18.56 -6.67 0.34
N PRO A 117 18.16 -7.74 1.05
CA PRO A 117 18.45 -7.83 2.47
C PRO A 117 19.94 -7.94 2.70
N THR A 118 20.43 -7.22 3.72
CA THR A 118 21.80 -7.34 4.20
C THR A 118 22.10 -8.77 4.67
N ALA A 119 23.37 -9.16 4.71
CA ALA A 119 23.79 -10.48 5.19
C ALA A 119 23.28 -10.78 6.62
N GLU A 120 23.22 -9.77 7.47
CA GLU A 120 22.66 -9.89 8.82
C GLU A 120 21.15 -10.15 8.80
N GLN A 121 20.38 -9.42 7.99
CA GLN A 121 18.94 -9.65 7.83
C GLN A 121 18.65 -11.05 7.27
N ARG A 122 19.40 -11.51 6.26
CA ARG A 122 19.28 -12.88 5.72
C ARG A 122 19.53 -13.93 6.80
N ARG A 123 20.58 -13.75 7.62
CA ARG A 123 20.89 -14.67 8.73
C ARG A 123 19.77 -14.70 9.77
N LYS A 124 19.29 -13.53 10.22
CA LYS A 124 18.20 -13.43 11.22
C LYS A 124 16.87 -13.95 10.67
N GLN A 125 16.62 -13.80 9.38
CA GLN A 125 15.45 -14.40 8.73
C GLN A 125 15.53 -15.93 8.75
N ALA A 126 16.69 -16.50 8.43
CA ALA A 126 16.90 -17.94 8.47
C ALA A 126 16.67 -18.55 9.87
N THR A 127 17.06 -17.83 10.94
CA THR A 127 16.82 -18.25 12.33
C THR A 127 15.40 -17.93 12.82
N GLY A 128 14.64 -17.11 12.10
CA GLY A 128 13.29 -16.65 12.50
C GLY A 128 13.30 -15.52 13.54
N GLU A 129 14.46 -14.92 13.81
CA GLU A 129 14.58 -13.70 14.63
C GLU A 129 14.02 -12.47 13.91
N LEU A 130 13.93 -12.55 12.58
CA LEU A 130 13.44 -11.50 11.71
C LEU A 130 12.51 -12.10 10.65
N GLU A 131 11.57 -11.29 10.19
CA GLU A 131 10.71 -11.58 9.06
C GLU A 131 10.79 -10.45 8.04
N ILE A 132 10.61 -10.84 6.78
CA ILE A 132 10.55 -9.95 5.64
C ILE A 132 9.14 -10.05 5.09
N VAL A 133 8.42 -8.94 5.06
CA VAL A 133 7.02 -8.90 4.63
C VAL A 133 6.85 -7.93 3.49
N ARG A 134 6.28 -8.40 2.39
CA ARG A 134 5.83 -7.59 1.27
C ARG A 134 4.39 -7.15 1.52
N VAL A 135 4.15 -5.87 1.32
CA VAL A 135 2.82 -5.26 1.34
C VAL A 135 2.53 -4.70 -0.03
N SER A 136 1.44 -5.17 -0.62
CA SER A 136 0.97 -4.74 -1.94
C SER A 136 -0.37 -4.05 -1.79
N ALA A 137 -0.53 -2.84 -2.34
CA ALA A 137 -1.78 -2.09 -2.38
C ALA A 137 -2.37 -2.07 -3.79
N GLY A 138 -3.69 -2.12 -3.93
CA GLY A 138 -4.39 -1.93 -5.20
C GLY A 138 -5.59 -1.00 -5.06
N CYS A 139 -5.73 -0.03 -5.98
CA CYS A 139 -6.77 1.00 -5.98
C CYS A 139 -7.05 1.50 -7.43
N PRO A 140 -8.26 1.46 -8.01
CA PRO A 140 -9.51 0.98 -7.45
C PRO A 140 -9.59 -0.54 -7.56
N PHE A 141 -9.93 -1.21 -6.46
CA PHE A 141 -10.54 -2.52 -6.59
C PHE A 141 -11.97 -2.31 -7.07
N LYS A 142 -12.20 -2.40 -8.39
CA LYS A 142 -13.55 -2.69 -8.88
C LYS A 142 -13.87 -4.14 -8.46
N PRO A 143 -15.03 -4.39 -7.83
CA PRO A 143 -15.44 -5.73 -7.45
C PRO A 143 -15.51 -6.68 -8.65
#